data_AF-A0A7G3BXD3-F1
#
_entry.id   AF-A0A7G3BXD3-F1
#
_cell.length_a   1.000
_cell.length_b   1.000
_cell.length_c   1.000
_cell.angle_alpha   90.00
_cell.angle_beta   90.00
_cell.angle_gamma   90.00
#
_symmetry.space_group_name_H-M   'P 1'
#
loop_
_entity.id
_entity.type
_entity.pdbx_description
1 polymer ?
#
loop_
_entity_poly.entity_id
_entity_poly.type
_entity_poly.pdbx_seq_one_letter_code
_entity_poly.pdbx_strand_id
1 'polypeptide(L)'
;MKKILILLISTVVCGAVYSADDVFNKDKSLLMLNNDESHYELESSEHVDFFESYKQQEQNLIDQRNHVLEKHQQIQSSTSNMSPHDKAQYYLEHRHFDVLNSLGNEQQFNSIQKAKNNGLISKKDYQQRIANHNSFPVERGNNQLKLSIPIGE
;
A
#
# COMPACT_ATOMS: atom_id res chain seq x y z
N MET A 1 -42.44 4.88 -43.48
CA MET A 1 -41.17 4.55 -44.16
C MET A 1 -39.94 4.93 -43.33
N LYS A 2 -39.78 4.36 -42.12
CA LYS A 2 -38.56 4.51 -41.29
C LYS A 2 -38.04 3.18 -40.72
N LYS A 3 -38.83 2.10 -40.83
CA LYS A 3 -38.49 0.75 -40.34
C LYS A 3 -37.67 -0.08 -41.34
N ILE A 4 -37.68 0.28 -42.63
CA ILE A 4 -36.92 -0.40 -43.68
C ILE A 4 -35.47 0.09 -43.75
N LEU A 5 -35.21 1.32 -43.30
CA LEU A 5 -33.87 1.93 -43.34
C LEU A 5 -32.89 1.26 -42.35
N ILE A 6 -33.39 0.77 -41.21
CA ILE A 6 -32.56 0.14 -40.17
C ILE A 6 -32.10 -1.27 -40.58
N LEU A 7 -32.86 -1.95 -41.45
CA LEU A 7 -32.56 -3.31 -41.90
C LEU A 7 -31.44 -3.36 -42.97
N LEU A 8 -31.20 -2.24 -43.67
CA LEU A 8 -30.11 -2.12 -44.66
C LEU A 8 -28.74 -1.81 -44.03
N ILE A 9 -28.70 -1.26 -42.82
CA ILE A 9 -27.44 -0.95 -42.13
C ILE A 9 -26.86 -2.22 -41.47
N SER A 10 -27.71 -3.16 -41.05
CA SER A 10 -27.27 -4.40 -40.40
C SER A 10 -26.67 -5.44 -41.34
N THR A 11 -26.83 -5.31 -42.66
CA THR A 11 -26.34 -6.29 -43.65
C THR A 11 -25.01 -5.95 -44.29
N VAL A 12 -24.39 -4.80 -43.95
CA VAL A 12 -23.10 -4.37 -44.53
C VAL A 12 -21.89 -4.89 -43.72
N VAL A 13 -22.11 -5.51 -42.56
CA VAL A 13 -21.01 -5.95 -41.66
C VAL A 13 -20.62 -7.43 -41.84
N CYS A 14 -21.31 -8.19 -42.70
CA CYS A 14 -20.96 -9.59 -42.95
C CYS A 14 -20.69 -9.83 -44.43
N GLY A 15 -19.41 -9.78 -44.83
CA GLY A 15 -18.96 -10.42 -46.06
C GLY A 15 -17.85 -9.70 -46.83
N ALA A 16 -16.62 -9.73 -46.32
CA ALA A 16 -15.45 -9.80 -47.18
C ALA A 16 -14.60 -10.97 -46.69
N VAL A 17 -14.68 -12.06 -47.43
CA VAL A 17 -13.90 -13.28 -47.24
C VAL A 17 -12.60 -13.12 -48.02
N TYR A 18 -11.50 -13.50 -47.37
CA TYR A 18 -10.18 -13.84 -47.92
C TYR A 18 -9.30 -12.73 -48.54
N SER A 19 -8.15 -12.51 -47.89
CA SER A 19 -6.87 -12.83 -48.53
C SER A 19 -5.92 -13.39 -47.49
N ALA A 20 -5.51 -14.64 -47.69
CA ALA A 20 -4.38 -15.25 -47.01
C ALA A 20 -3.12 -14.73 -47.71
N ASP A 21 -2.44 -13.79 -47.07
CA ASP A 21 -1.09 -13.30 -47.31
C ASP A 21 -1.02 -12.10 -46.36
N ASP A 22 -0.39 -12.14 -45.20
CA ASP A 22 1.04 -12.29 -45.05
C ASP A 22 1.30 -12.50 -43.54
N VAL A 23 1.27 -13.75 -43.08
CA VAL A 23 1.58 -14.11 -41.68
C VAL A 23 3.11 -14.02 -41.42
N PHE A 24 3.91 -13.77 -42.47
CA PHE A 24 5.36 -13.68 -42.38
C PHE A 24 5.88 -12.25 -42.14
N ASN A 25 5.03 -11.22 -42.22
CA ASN A 25 5.40 -9.82 -41.97
C ASN A 25 5.08 -9.30 -40.55
N LYS A 26 4.99 -10.18 -39.56
CA LYS A 26 5.02 -9.72 -38.16
C LYS A 26 6.47 -9.43 -37.75
N ASP A 27 6.70 -8.20 -37.33
CA ASP A 27 7.92 -7.77 -36.63
C ASP A 27 8.34 -8.84 -35.65
N LYS A 28 9.56 -9.36 -35.87
CA LYS A 28 10.19 -10.41 -35.06
C LYS A 28 9.91 -10.12 -33.59
N SER A 29 9.06 -10.94 -32.98
CA SER A 29 8.83 -10.85 -31.54
C SER A 29 10.19 -10.93 -30.85
N LEU A 30 10.42 -9.99 -29.94
CA LEU A 30 11.65 -9.75 -29.21
C LEU A 30 12.00 -10.97 -28.32
N LEU A 31 12.43 -12.07 -28.94
CA LEU A 31 12.99 -13.28 -28.35
C LEU A 31 13.42 -14.29 -29.43
N MET A 32 14.13 -13.83 -30.46
CA MET A 32 15.05 -14.70 -31.20
C MET A 32 16.45 -14.12 -31.05
N LEU A 33 17.19 -14.69 -30.09
CA LEU A 33 18.62 -14.48 -29.97
C LEU A 33 19.27 -15.18 -31.17
N ASN A 34 19.53 -14.40 -32.22
CA ASN A 34 20.39 -14.84 -33.33
C ASN A 34 21.81 -14.96 -32.76
N ASN A 35 22.19 -16.17 -32.39
CA ASN A 35 23.54 -16.49 -31.95
C ASN A 35 24.45 -16.62 -33.17
N ASP A 36 24.96 -15.49 -33.69
CA ASP A 36 26.09 -15.44 -34.61
C ASP A 36 27.21 -14.52 -34.09
N GLU A 37 27.31 -14.35 -32.77
CA GLU A 37 28.48 -13.75 -32.14
C GLU A 37 28.94 -14.65 -31.00
N SER A 38 30.24 -14.95 -31.00
CA SER A 38 30.93 -15.73 -30.00
C SER A 38 30.69 -15.13 -28.62
N HIS A 39 29.78 -15.75 -27.87
CA HIS A 39 29.55 -15.46 -26.47
C HIS A 39 30.88 -15.60 -25.74
N TYR A 40 31.41 -14.48 -25.26
CA TYR A 40 32.41 -14.52 -24.20
C TYR A 40 31.74 -15.23 -23.03
N GLU A 41 32.19 -16.46 -22.72
CA GLU A 41 31.84 -17.15 -21.48
C GLU A 41 32.31 -16.25 -20.33
N LEU A 42 31.38 -15.46 -19.81
CA LEU A 42 31.52 -14.94 -18.46
C LEU A 42 31.36 -16.19 -17.57
N GLU A 43 32.47 -16.76 -17.10
CA GLU A 43 32.45 -17.77 -16.04
C GLU A 43 31.91 -17.12 -14.76
N SER A 44 30.59 -16.94 -14.69
CA SER A 44 29.89 -16.75 -13.43
C SER A 44 29.64 -18.15 -12.87
N SER A 45 30.55 -18.59 -12.01
CA SER A 45 30.43 -19.81 -11.21
C SER A 45 29.42 -19.68 -10.06
N GLU A 46 28.64 -18.60 -10.02
CA GLU A 46 27.60 -18.39 -9.01
C GLU A 46 26.30 -19.07 -9.44
N HIS A 47 26.14 -20.32 -9.00
CA HIS A 47 24.83 -20.97 -9.01
C HIS A 47 23.95 -20.34 -7.93
N VAL A 48 23.10 -19.38 -8.31
CA VAL A 48 22.13 -18.76 -7.41
C VAL A 48 20.92 -19.68 -7.27
N ASP A 49 20.73 -20.26 -6.09
CA ASP A 49 19.51 -20.98 -5.75
C ASP A 49 18.41 -19.98 -5.36
N PHE A 50 17.52 -19.71 -6.31
CA PHE A 50 16.38 -18.81 -6.12
C PHE A 50 15.40 -19.30 -5.04
N PHE A 51 15.30 -20.61 -4.79
CA PHE A 51 14.41 -21.14 -3.78
C PHE A 51 14.93 -20.88 -2.37
N GLU A 52 16.23 -21.11 -2.15
CA GLU A 52 16.86 -20.79 -0.86
C GLU A 52 16.94 -19.27 -0.63
N SER A 53 17.21 -18.48 -1.66
CA SER A 53 17.15 -17.01 -1.58
C SER A 53 15.76 -16.52 -1.17
N TYR A 54 14.69 -17.08 -1.74
CA TYR A 54 13.32 -16.73 -1.39
C TYR A 54 12.98 -17.10 0.07
N LYS A 55 13.36 -18.30 0.54
CA LYS A 55 13.17 -18.70 1.93
C LYS A 55 13.89 -17.77 2.91
N GLN A 56 15.13 -17.39 2.59
CA GLN A 56 15.90 -16.47 3.42
C GLN A 56 15.24 -15.07 3.45
N GLN A 57 14.71 -14.60 2.33
CA GLN A 57 13.95 -13.35 2.29
C GLN A 57 12.69 -13.40 3.16
N GLU A 58 11.92 -14.49 3.08
CA GLU A 58 10.73 -14.67 3.91
C GLU A 58 11.07 -14.69 5.41
N GLN A 59 12.13 -15.41 5.79
CA GLN A 59 12.60 -15.44 7.17
C GLN A 59 13.04 -14.05 7.66
N ASN A 60 13.79 -13.32 6.84
CA ASN A 60 14.22 -11.95 7.18
C ASN A 60 13.01 -11.01 7.40
N LEU A 61 11.94 -11.16 6.61
CA LEU A 61 10.70 -10.39 6.81
C LEU A 61 10.01 -10.73 8.13
N ILE A 62 9.98 -12.02 8.49
CA ILE A 62 9.42 -12.50 9.76
C ILE A 62 10.25 -11.95 10.93
N ASP A 63 11.57 -12.04 10.85
CA ASP A 63 12.48 -11.58 11.90
C ASP A 63 12.38 -10.07 12.10
N GLN A 64 12.32 -9.31 11.00
CA GLN A 64 12.09 -7.87 11.07
C GLN A 64 10.76 -7.54 11.75
N ARG A 65 9.69 -8.27 11.41
CA ARG A 65 8.37 -8.09 12.05
C ARG A 65 8.43 -8.40 13.54
N ASN A 66 9.06 -9.51 13.92
CA ASN A 66 9.19 -9.92 15.31
C ASN A 66 9.98 -8.89 16.11
N HIS A 67 11.10 -8.40 15.59
CA HIS A 67 11.89 -7.35 16.21
C HIS A 67 11.08 -6.06 16.46
N VAL A 68 10.23 -5.66 15.50
CA VAL A 68 9.33 -4.51 15.67
C VAL A 68 8.30 -4.77 16.77
N LEU A 69 7.71 -5.96 16.82
CA LEU A 69 6.74 -6.36 17.84
C LEU A 69 7.37 -6.38 19.24
N GLU A 70 8.55 -6.97 19.38
CA GLU A 70 9.30 -7.01 20.64
C GLU A 70 9.63 -5.61 21.13
N LYS A 71 10.11 -4.73 20.25
CA LYS A 71 10.36 -3.33 20.58
C LYS A 71 9.08 -2.64 21.08
N HIS A 72 7.95 -2.87 20.42
CA HIS A 72 6.67 -2.29 20.84
C HIS A 72 6.22 -2.80 22.21
N GLN A 73 6.32 -4.12 22.45
CA GLN A 73 6.02 -4.73 23.74
C GLN A 73 6.92 -4.21 24.85
N GLN A 74 8.22 -4.05 24.58
CA GLN A 74 9.17 -3.47 25.52
C GLN A 74 8.76 -2.05 25.90
N ILE A 75 8.50 -1.19 24.92
CA ILE A 75 8.05 0.19 25.15
C ILE A 75 6.75 0.21 25.98
N GLN A 76 5.79 -0.65 25.65
CA GLN A 76 4.53 -0.77 26.39
C GLN A 76 4.75 -1.20 27.85
N SER A 77 5.65 -2.17 28.08
CA SER A 77 5.99 -2.63 29.42
C SER A 77 6.67 -1.53 30.26
N SER A 78 7.66 -0.84 29.69
CA SER A 78 8.38 0.27 30.33
C SER A 78 7.47 1.44 30.66
N THR A 79 6.44 1.67 29.84
CA THR A 79 5.53 2.79 30.02
C THR A 79 4.22 2.44 30.73
N SER A 80 3.94 1.16 31.00
CA SER A 80 2.66 0.66 31.53
C SER A 80 2.10 1.47 32.71
N ASN A 81 2.96 1.75 33.71
CA ASN A 81 2.61 2.45 34.95
C ASN A 81 2.73 3.99 34.88
N MET A 82 3.09 4.55 33.72
CA MET A 82 3.24 5.99 33.53
C MET A 82 1.89 6.67 33.27
N SER A 83 1.75 7.92 33.72
CA SER A 83 0.58 8.74 33.36
C SER A 83 0.58 9.03 31.85
N PRO A 84 -0.57 9.33 31.23
CA PRO A 84 -0.62 9.66 29.79
C PRO A 84 0.33 10.80 29.39
N HIS A 85 0.52 11.78 30.29
CA HIS A 85 1.46 12.88 30.08
C HIS A 85 2.91 12.38 30.08
N ASP A 86 3.29 11.59 31.09
CA ASP A 86 4.66 11.08 31.23
C ASP A 86 4.99 10.08 30.12
N LYS A 87 4.01 9.30 29.65
CA LYS A 87 4.12 8.45 28.46
C LYS A 87 4.49 9.26 27.21
N ALA A 88 3.78 10.36 26.98
CA ALA A 88 4.05 11.22 25.83
C ALA A 88 5.45 11.83 25.88
N GLN A 89 5.86 12.29 27.07
CA GLN A 89 7.21 12.80 27.30
C GLN A 89 8.28 11.72 27.06
N TYR A 90 8.07 10.52 27.59
CA TYR A 90 8.96 9.37 27.37
C TYR A 90 9.11 9.06 25.87
N TYR A 91 8.01 9.04 25.11
CA TYR A 91 8.08 8.79 23.66
C TYR A 91 8.81 9.88 22.88
N LEU A 92 8.67 11.15 23.28
CA LEU A 92 9.42 12.26 22.68
C LEU A 92 10.92 12.14 22.96
N GLU A 93 11.30 11.86 24.20
CA GLU A 93 12.71 11.70 24.61
C GLU A 93 13.39 10.53 23.87
N HIS A 94 12.69 9.40 23.75
CA HIS A 94 13.20 8.18 23.10
C HIS A 94 12.95 8.15 21.59
N ARG A 95 12.44 9.25 21.01
CA ARG A 95 12.11 9.39 19.58
C ARG A 95 11.20 8.27 19.06
N HIS A 96 10.28 7.79 19.89
CA HIS A 96 9.25 6.83 19.52
C HIS A 96 8.06 7.54 18.89
N PHE A 97 8.31 8.26 17.79
CA PHE A 97 7.32 9.10 17.12
C PHE A 97 6.15 8.30 16.56
N ASP A 98 6.39 7.09 16.05
CA ASP A 98 5.32 6.21 15.56
C ASP A 98 4.32 5.86 16.67
N VAL A 99 4.82 5.54 17.86
CA VAL A 99 4.01 5.20 19.04
C VAL A 99 3.27 6.44 19.57
N LEU A 100 3.95 7.59 19.58
CA LEU A 100 3.34 8.86 19.97
C LEU A 100 2.20 9.26 19.02
N ASN A 101 2.41 9.10 17.71
CA ASN A 101 1.39 9.36 16.70
C ASN A 101 0.21 8.39 16.85
N SER A 102 0.46 7.10 17.09
CA SER A 102 -0.63 6.14 17.33
C SER A 102 -1.43 6.48 18.58
N LEU A 103 -0.77 6.93 19.66
CA LEU A 103 -1.44 7.37 20.89
C LEU A 103 -2.33 8.59 20.63
N GLY A 104 -1.82 9.58 19.90
CA GLY A 104 -2.60 10.77 19.54
C GLY A 104 -3.82 10.42 18.68
N ASN A 105 -3.64 9.53 17.71
CA ASN A 105 -4.73 9.04 16.86
C ASN A 105 -5.79 8.31 17.67
N GLU A 106 -5.41 7.42 18.58
CA GLU A 106 -6.33 6.71 19.46
C GLU A 106 -7.13 7.68 20.34
N GLN A 107 -6.47 8.69 20.93
CA GLN A 107 -7.14 9.72 21.71
C GLN A 107 -8.15 10.52 20.89
N GLN A 108 -7.80 10.91 19.67
CA GLN A 108 -8.71 11.60 18.76
C GLN A 108 -9.93 10.73 18.42
N PHE A 109 -9.71 9.46 18.09
CA PHE A 109 -10.80 8.52 17.82
C PHE A 109 -11.74 8.36 19.02
N ASN A 110 -11.17 8.15 20.22
CA ASN A 110 -11.93 8.04 21.46
C ASN A 110 -12.74 9.32 21.75
N SER A 111 -12.20 10.50 21.44
CA SER A 111 -12.91 11.77 21.58
C SER A 111 -14.12 11.87 20.63
N ILE A 112 -13.97 11.41 19.37
CA ILE A 112 -15.05 11.39 18.38
C ILE A 112 -16.14 10.41 18.79
N GLN A 113 -15.76 9.22 19.29
CA GLN A 113 -16.71 8.25 19.82
C GLN A 113 -17.47 8.80 21.03
N LYS A 114 -16.76 9.43 21.98
CA LYS A 114 -17.39 10.03 23.16
C LYS A 114 -18.35 11.15 22.79
N ALA A 115 -17.99 12.01 21.83
CA ALA A 115 -18.87 13.07 21.34
C ALA A 115 -20.15 12.52 20.73
N LYS A 116 -20.06 11.43 19.95
CA LYS A 116 -21.24 10.74 19.40
C LYS A 116 -22.11 10.15 20.52
N ASN A 117 -21.51 9.45 21.48
CA ASN A 117 -22.24 8.79 22.57
C ASN A 117 -22.95 9.80 23.47
N ASN A 118 -22.36 10.98 23.65
CA ASN A 118 -22.95 12.08 24.41
C ASN A 118 -23.97 12.90 23.60
N GLY A 119 -24.22 12.56 22.34
CA GLY A 119 -25.13 13.31 21.46
C GLY A 119 -24.61 14.70 21.03
N LEU A 120 -23.32 14.99 21.23
CA LEU A 120 -22.70 16.28 20.89
C LEU A 120 -22.48 16.47 19.38
N ILE A 121 -22.50 15.38 18.61
CA ILE A 121 -22.34 15.40 17.15
C ILE A 121 -23.41 14.53 16.49
N SER A 122 -23.84 14.91 15.28
CA SER A 122 -24.79 14.11 14.53
C SER A 122 -24.16 12.81 14.00
N LYS A 123 -25.00 11.84 13.63
CA LYS A 123 -24.54 10.59 12.99
C LYS A 123 -23.77 10.87 11.68
N LYS A 124 -24.19 11.88 10.92
CA LYS A 124 -23.54 12.30 9.67
C LYS A 124 -22.15 12.87 9.96
N ASP A 125 -22.04 13.76 10.96
CA ASP A 125 -20.76 14.37 11.35
C ASP A 125 -19.79 13.31 11.89
N TYR A 126 -20.30 12.35 12.66
CA TYR A 126 -19.52 11.20 13.11
C TYR A 126 -18.96 10.39 11.93
N GLN A 127 -19.81 10.04 10.96
CA GLN A 127 -19.37 9.28 9.78
C GLN A 127 -18.29 10.03 8.98
N GLN A 128 -18.44 11.33 8.80
CA GLN A 128 -17.44 12.17 8.12
C GLN A 128 -16.11 12.21 8.89
N ARG A 129 -16.16 12.43 10.21
CA ARG A 129 -14.95 12.49 11.06
C ARG A 129 -14.21 11.15 11.12
N ILE A 130 -14.93 10.04 11.19
CA ILE A 130 -14.34 8.69 11.18
C ILE A 130 -13.73 8.35 9.82
N ALA A 131 -14.39 8.73 8.71
CA ALA A 131 -13.83 8.53 7.37
C ALA A 131 -12.51 9.28 7.19
N ASN A 132 -12.43 10.53 7.67
CA ASN A 132 -11.19 11.31 7.64
C ASN A 132 -10.12 10.72 8.57
N HIS A 133 -10.51 10.21 9.74
CA HIS A 133 -9.58 9.55 10.66
C HIS A 133 -8.97 8.26 10.07
N ASN A 134 -9.76 7.48 9.33
CA ASN A 134 -9.27 6.27 8.66
C ASN A 134 -8.45 6.57 7.38
N SER A 135 -8.49 7.82 6.89
CA SER A 135 -7.77 8.22 5.67
C SER A 135 -6.31 8.60 5.90
N PHE A 136 -5.83 8.58 7.15
CA PHE A 136 -4.40 8.74 7.41
C PHE A 136 -3.67 7.48 6.92
N PRO A 137 -2.82 7.58 5.88
CA PRO A 137 -2.01 6.45 5.48
C PRO A 137 -1.10 6.08 6.64
N VAL A 138 -0.99 4.77 6.88
CA VAL A 138 0.10 4.17 7.64
C VAL A 138 1.38 4.46 6.85
N GLU A 139 1.90 5.69 6.94
CA GLU A 139 3.16 6.07 6.32
C GLU A 139 4.27 5.25 7.00
N ARG A 140 4.78 4.27 6.27
CA ARG A 140 6.08 3.65 6.57
C ARG A 140 7.14 4.76 6.63
N GLY A 141 7.71 4.98 7.81
CA GLY A 141 9.11 5.40 7.95
C GLY A 141 9.43 6.89 7.85
N ASN A 142 8.45 7.80 7.88
CA ASN A 142 8.77 9.22 8.02
C ASN A 142 8.76 9.60 9.51
N ASN A 143 9.95 9.70 10.11
CA ASN A 143 10.19 10.15 11.50
C ASN A 143 9.82 11.63 11.76
N GLN A 144 8.86 12.20 11.02
CA GLN A 144 8.44 13.58 11.16
C GLN A 144 7.14 13.65 11.96
N LEU A 145 7.19 14.41 13.06
CA LEU A 145 6.02 14.76 13.86
C LEU A 145 5.02 15.51 12.98
N LYS A 146 3.88 14.89 12.65
CA LYS A 146 2.77 15.55 11.94
C LYS A 146 1.79 16.11 12.97
N LEU A 147 2.24 17.09 13.76
CA LEU A 147 1.35 17.83 14.66
C LEU A 147 0.46 18.77 13.83
N SER A 148 -0.76 18.33 13.52
CA SER A 148 -1.80 19.25 13.05
C SER A 148 -2.46 19.89 14.27
N ILE A 149 -2.02 21.09 14.65
CA ILE A 149 -2.73 21.90 15.64
C ILE A 149 -3.99 22.45 14.95
N PRO A 150 -5.21 22.19 15.48
CA PRO A 150 -6.40 22.81 14.92
C PRO A 150 -6.35 24.32 15.19
N ILE A 151 -6.25 25.11 14.12
CA ILE A 151 -6.43 26.56 14.17
C ILE A 151 -7.95 26.78 14.32
N GLY A 152 -8.37 27.31 15.46
CA GLY A 152 -9.75 27.74 15.66
C GLY A 152 -10.02 29.03 14.89
N GLU A 153 -11.13 29.09 14.17
CA GLU A 153 -11.76 30.35 13.73
C GLU A 153 -12.60 30.96 14.85
#